data_AF-A0AAE7DBL8-F1
#
_entry.id   AF-A0AAE7DBL8-F1
#
_cell.length_a   1.000
_cell.length_b   1.000
_cell.length_c   1.000
_cell.angle_alpha   90.00
_cell.angle_beta   90.00
_cell.angle_gamma   90.00
#
_symmetry.space_group_name_H-M   'P 1'
#
loop_
_entity.id
_entity.type
_entity.pdbx_description
1 polymer ?
#
loop_
_entity_poly.entity_id
_entity_poly.type
_entity_poly.pdbx_seq_one_letter_code
_entity_poly.pdbx_strand_id
1 'polypeptide(L)'
;MKIMLFVVIVLLNCSSAVAQTIFKVIEAERSSPAGTTSSDSKDHKYYRIVLIDDSLSQNSLYPLAIEKHSIDTIEAIRELLSMKGDTRICALPIMSYNPLKSQVYIDTNKDYSVQVEALFIINQLIFEKPFYYSSYPVLANKIDGSVASISGAVIETAFEAYCRWYKKLKKIGIKQVKYRKIMPLDGSGVRWY
;
A
#
# COMPACT_ATOMS: atom_id res chain seq x y z
N MET A 1 -16.61 -20.01 -49.19
CA MET A 1 -17.23 -19.86 -47.84
C MET A 1 -16.38 -20.50 -46.71
N LYS A 2 -15.03 -20.43 -46.77
CA LYS A 2 -14.14 -21.08 -45.78
C LYS A 2 -13.23 -20.12 -44.99
N ILE A 3 -13.27 -18.83 -45.30
CA ILE A 3 -12.37 -17.83 -44.68
C ILE A 3 -12.99 -17.19 -43.43
N MET A 4 -14.33 -17.21 -43.29
CA MET A 4 -15.00 -16.61 -42.12
C MET A 4 -14.95 -17.44 -40.84
N LEU A 5 -14.59 -18.73 -40.90
CA LEU A 5 -14.60 -19.59 -39.71
C LEU A 5 -13.31 -19.45 -38.86
N PHE A 6 -12.20 -19.01 -39.46
CA PHE A 6 -10.91 -18.89 -38.75
C PHE A 6 -10.81 -17.63 -37.88
N VAL A 7 -11.53 -16.56 -38.22
CA VAL A 7 -11.50 -15.30 -37.47
C VAL A 7 -12.27 -15.40 -36.15
N VAL A 8 -13.28 -16.26 -36.08
CA VAL A 8 -14.09 -16.46 -34.86
C VAL A 8 -13.32 -17.24 -33.78
N ILE A 9 -12.43 -18.17 -34.16
CA ILE A 9 -11.64 -18.97 -33.20
C ILE A 9 -10.51 -18.15 -32.56
N VAL A 10 -9.95 -17.16 -33.27
CA VAL A 10 -8.93 -16.26 -32.69
C VAL A 10 -9.56 -15.21 -31.75
N LEU A 11 -10.82 -14.82 -32.00
CA LEU A 11 -11.53 -13.85 -31.15
C LEU A 11 -12.10 -14.44 -29.86
N LEU A 12 -12.26 -15.77 -29.75
CA LEU A 12 -12.74 -16.45 -28.54
C LEU A 12 -11.64 -16.81 -27.52
N ASN A 13 -10.36 -16.71 -27.91
CA ASN A 13 -9.22 -16.87 -26.98
C ASN A 13 -8.79 -15.55 -26.31
N CYS A 14 -9.47 -14.43 -26.56
CA CYS A 14 -9.41 -13.24 -25.71
C CYS A 14 -10.40 -13.32 -24.54
N SER A 15 -10.71 -14.54 -24.09
CA SER A 15 -11.40 -14.78 -22.83
C SER A 15 -10.45 -14.43 -21.69
N SER A 16 -10.48 -13.15 -21.31
CA SER A 16 -10.18 -12.63 -19.98
C SER A 16 -9.21 -13.50 -19.18
N ALA A 17 -7.91 -13.28 -19.36
CA ALA A 17 -6.97 -13.55 -18.28
C ALA A 17 -7.39 -12.65 -17.12
N VAL A 18 -8.28 -13.15 -16.26
CA VAL A 18 -8.60 -12.52 -14.99
C VAL A 18 -7.26 -12.50 -14.26
N ALA A 19 -6.63 -11.33 -14.20
CA ALA A 19 -5.41 -11.15 -13.46
C ALA A 19 -5.67 -11.69 -12.05
N GLN A 20 -4.91 -12.70 -11.64
CA GLN A 20 -5.01 -13.23 -10.29
C GLN A 20 -4.73 -12.08 -9.34
N THR A 21 -5.70 -11.79 -8.47
CA THR A 21 -5.55 -10.80 -7.41
C THR A 21 -4.47 -11.30 -6.43
N ILE A 22 -3.58 -10.41 -6.00
CA ILE A 22 -2.45 -10.73 -5.12
C ILE A 22 -2.84 -10.46 -3.67
N PHE A 23 -3.62 -9.42 -3.44
CA PHE A 23 -4.03 -8.95 -2.13
C PHE A 23 -5.54 -9.08 -1.93
N LYS A 24 -5.93 -9.16 -0.66
CA LYS A 24 -7.31 -8.99 -0.22
C LYS A 24 -7.35 -8.13 1.03
N VAL A 25 -8.45 -7.39 1.20
CA VAL A 25 -8.72 -6.64 2.43
C VAL A 25 -9.66 -7.48 3.28
N ILE A 26 -9.21 -7.85 4.47
CA ILE A 26 -10.01 -8.64 5.42
C ILE A 26 -10.34 -7.81 6.66
N GLU A 27 -11.44 -8.15 7.33
CA GLU A 27 -11.71 -7.67 8.70
C GLU A 27 -10.71 -8.33 9.66
N ALA A 28 -10.22 -7.58 10.64
CA ALA A 28 -9.22 -8.04 11.60
C ALA A 28 -9.40 -7.38 12.97
N GLU A 29 -8.90 -8.02 14.02
CA GLU A 29 -8.83 -7.41 15.34
C GLU A 29 -7.78 -6.30 15.38
N ARG A 30 -8.03 -5.25 16.16
CA ARG A 30 -7.08 -4.15 16.34
C ARG A 30 -5.83 -4.67 17.05
N SER A 31 -4.67 -4.49 16.44
CA SER A 31 -3.41 -4.86 17.09
C SER A 31 -3.06 -3.81 18.16
N SER A 32 -2.96 -4.27 19.42
CA SER A 32 -2.45 -3.46 20.51
C SER A 32 -0.94 -3.65 20.62
N PRO A 33 -0.12 -2.58 20.59
CA PRO A 33 1.32 -2.69 20.79
C PRO A 33 1.70 -3.23 22.18
N ALA A 34 0.75 -3.28 23.12
CA ALA A 34 0.94 -3.79 24.49
C ALA A 34 0.29 -5.17 24.74
N GLY A 35 -0.21 -5.88 23.72
CA GLY A 35 -0.82 -7.21 23.87
C GLY A 35 -2.11 -7.24 24.71
N THR A 36 -2.60 -6.08 25.15
CA THR A 36 -3.84 -5.94 25.91
C THR A 36 -4.98 -5.68 24.94
N THR A 37 -5.88 -6.66 24.82
CA THR A 37 -7.19 -6.51 24.19
C THR A 37 -7.98 -5.52 25.04
N SER A 38 -8.00 -4.24 24.67
CA SER A 38 -8.86 -3.27 25.35
C SER A 38 -10.32 -3.63 25.06
N SER A 39 -11.05 -4.03 26.08
CA SER A 39 -12.48 -4.36 26.02
C SER A 39 -13.39 -3.13 25.97
N ASP A 40 -12.93 -2.01 25.40
CA ASP A 40 -13.71 -0.77 25.34
C ASP A 40 -14.66 -0.78 24.13
N SER A 41 -15.77 -1.50 24.33
CA SER A 41 -17.17 -1.14 24.04
C SER A 41 -17.51 -0.12 22.93
N LYS A 42 -16.98 -0.27 21.71
CA LYS A 42 -17.66 0.10 20.44
C LYS A 42 -17.21 -0.85 19.32
N ASP A 43 -18.17 -1.47 18.62
CA ASP A 43 -17.99 -2.32 17.42
C ASP A 43 -17.32 -1.57 16.24
N HIS A 44 -16.09 -1.09 16.41
CA HIS A 44 -15.32 -0.57 15.29
C HIS A 44 -14.71 -1.74 14.55
N LYS A 45 -15.11 -1.86 13.28
CA LYS A 45 -14.47 -2.81 12.36
C LYS A 45 -13.13 -2.25 11.90
N TYR A 46 -12.11 -3.08 12.03
CA TYR A 46 -10.78 -2.80 11.53
C TYR A 46 -10.43 -3.72 10.38
N TYR A 47 -9.54 -3.26 9.51
CA TYR A 47 -9.23 -3.96 8.27
C TYR A 47 -7.73 -4.08 8.05
N ARG A 48 -7.31 -5.09 7.30
CA ARG A 48 -5.92 -5.30 6.94
C ARG A 48 -5.78 -5.80 5.52
N ILE A 49 -4.74 -5.34 4.82
CA ILE A 49 -4.30 -5.89 3.55
C ILE A 49 -3.44 -7.13 3.83
N VAL A 50 -3.82 -8.27 3.25
CA VAL A 50 -3.11 -9.55 3.36
C VAL A 50 -2.90 -10.16 1.97
N LEU A 51 -1.95 -11.09 1.83
CA LEU A 51 -1.82 -11.87 0.60
C LEU A 51 -3.01 -12.84 0.48
N ILE A 52 -3.41 -13.17 -0.75
CA ILE A 52 -4.54 -14.10 -0.96
C ILE A 52 -4.24 -15.50 -0.42
N ASP A 53 -3.01 -15.97 -0.63
CA ASP A 53 -2.54 -17.30 -0.27
C ASP A 53 -2.14 -17.43 1.21
N ASP A 54 -2.20 -16.34 1.99
CA ASP A 54 -2.00 -16.39 3.44
C ASP A 54 -3.17 -17.15 4.08
N SER A 55 -2.93 -18.44 4.34
CA SER A 55 -3.86 -19.34 5.00
C SER A 55 -3.88 -19.06 6.51
N LEU A 56 -4.74 -18.13 6.92
CA LEU A 56 -5.41 -18.05 8.23
C LEU A 56 -4.57 -17.98 9.53
N SER A 57 -3.24 -18.11 9.55
CA SER A 57 -2.44 -18.15 10.79
C SER A 57 -1.32 -17.11 10.91
N GLN A 58 -1.02 -16.33 9.85
CA GLN A 58 0.00 -15.26 9.89
C GLN A 58 -0.59 -13.85 10.04
N ASN A 59 -1.82 -13.74 10.55
CA ASN A 59 -2.56 -12.47 10.70
C ASN A 59 -1.88 -11.42 11.59
N SER A 60 -0.73 -11.72 12.21
CA SER A 60 -0.06 -10.90 13.21
C SER A 60 1.32 -10.35 12.79
N LEU A 61 1.95 -10.85 11.72
CA LEU A 61 3.30 -10.38 11.37
C LEU A 61 3.24 -9.11 10.53
N TYR A 62 3.65 -7.99 11.14
CA TYR A 62 3.90 -6.74 10.43
C TYR A 62 5.34 -6.28 10.71
N PRO A 63 6.09 -5.81 9.70
CA PRO A 63 5.73 -5.58 8.30
C PRO A 63 5.32 -6.84 7.53
N LEU A 64 4.57 -6.67 6.43
CA LEU A 64 4.18 -7.81 5.58
C LEU A 64 5.45 -8.48 5.05
N ALA A 65 5.66 -9.73 5.44
CA ALA A 65 6.76 -10.55 4.97
C ALA A 65 6.48 -11.03 3.55
N ILE A 66 6.72 -10.15 2.57
CA ILE A 66 6.52 -10.47 1.17
C ILE A 66 7.83 -10.99 0.58
N GLU A 67 7.88 -12.27 0.27
CA GLU A 67 8.98 -12.84 -0.51
C GLU A 67 8.99 -12.22 -1.91
N LYS A 68 9.88 -11.25 -2.17
CA LYS A 68 9.88 -10.47 -3.41
C LYS A 68 10.02 -11.31 -4.70
N HIS A 69 10.47 -12.56 -4.57
CA HIS A 69 10.62 -13.49 -5.69
C HIS A 69 9.34 -14.28 -6.01
N SER A 70 8.34 -14.28 -5.12
CA SER A 70 7.10 -15.05 -5.28
C SER A 70 5.95 -14.26 -5.90
N ILE A 71 6.09 -12.94 -6.07
CA ILE A 71 5.03 -12.08 -6.62
C ILE A 71 5.50 -11.20 -7.78
N ASP A 72 4.60 -10.94 -8.73
CA ASP A 72 4.79 -9.87 -9.71
C ASP A 72 4.69 -8.51 -9.02
N THR A 73 5.84 -7.90 -8.75
CA THR A 73 5.91 -6.60 -8.06
C THR A 73 5.21 -5.47 -8.82
N ILE A 74 5.20 -5.50 -10.17
CA ILE A 74 4.56 -4.46 -10.98
C ILE A 74 3.06 -4.55 -10.82
N GLU A 75 2.53 -5.76 -10.86
CA GLU A 75 1.10 -6.02 -10.72
C GLU A 75 0.63 -5.78 -9.29
N ALA A 76 1.42 -6.19 -8.31
CA ALA A 76 1.18 -5.90 -6.89
C ALA A 76 1.02 -4.40 -6.62
N ILE A 77 1.90 -3.57 -7.18
CA ILE A 77 1.81 -2.11 -7.04
C ILE A 77 0.55 -1.58 -7.74
N ARG A 78 0.19 -2.11 -8.91
CA ARG A 78 -1.04 -1.73 -9.62
C ARG A 78 -2.27 -1.96 -8.75
N GLU A 79 -2.34 -3.12 -8.12
CA GLU A 79 -3.45 -3.53 -7.27
C GLU A 79 -3.53 -2.69 -6.01
N LEU A 80 -2.41 -2.45 -5.32
CA LEU A 80 -2.36 -1.57 -4.15
C LEU A 80 -2.79 -0.13 -4.50
N LEU A 81 -2.40 0.39 -5.67
CA LEU A 81 -2.85 1.71 -6.13
C LEU A 81 -4.35 1.77 -6.45
N SER A 82 -4.99 0.63 -6.73
CA SER A 82 -6.44 0.55 -6.94
C SER A 82 -7.25 0.77 -5.66
N MET A 83 -6.61 0.70 -4.49
CA MET A 83 -7.22 0.96 -3.19
C MET A 83 -7.38 2.47 -2.88
N LYS A 84 -7.08 3.35 -3.85
CA LYS A 84 -7.32 4.80 -3.72
C LYS A 84 -8.77 5.05 -3.30
N GLY A 85 -8.97 5.83 -2.25
CA GLY A 85 -10.29 6.17 -1.72
C GLY A 85 -10.84 5.20 -0.67
N ASP A 86 -10.15 4.09 -0.39
CA ASP A 86 -10.54 3.18 0.69
C ASP A 86 -10.16 3.76 2.06
N THR A 87 -11.13 4.40 2.71
CA THR A 87 -10.96 5.06 4.01
C THR A 87 -11.24 4.17 5.21
N ARG A 88 -11.48 2.87 5.00
CA ARG A 88 -11.65 1.90 6.10
C ARG A 88 -10.42 1.93 7.02
N ILE A 89 -10.64 1.86 8.33
CA ILE A 89 -9.57 1.98 9.33
C ILE A 89 -8.71 0.72 9.35
N CYS A 90 -7.39 0.90 9.26
CA CYS A 90 -6.43 -0.18 9.37
C CYS A 90 -6.41 -0.74 10.80
N ALA A 91 -6.25 -2.05 10.94
CA ALA A 91 -6.14 -2.75 12.22
C ALA A 91 -4.83 -2.43 12.95
N LEU A 92 -3.81 -2.00 12.22
CA LEU A 92 -2.54 -1.58 12.77
C LEU A 92 -2.63 -0.11 13.23
N PRO A 93 -2.05 0.24 14.39
CA PRO A 93 -2.01 1.63 14.83
C PRO A 93 -0.87 2.41 14.16
N ILE A 94 -0.95 3.74 14.19
CA ILE A 94 0.19 4.60 13.84
C ILE A 94 1.31 4.38 14.86
N MET A 95 2.42 3.81 14.43
CA MET A 95 3.66 3.69 15.20
C MET A 95 4.89 3.93 14.31
N SER A 96 6.06 4.11 14.93
CA SER A 96 7.32 4.20 14.20
C SER A 96 7.79 2.82 13.80
N TYR A 97 7.94 2.59 12.50
CA TYR A 97 8.56 1.38 11.95
C TYR A 97 10.06 1.54 11.69
N ASN A 98 10.64 2.68 12.07
CA ASN A 98 12.08 2.93 12.03
C ASN A 98 12.61 3.30 13.42
N PRO A 99 13.19 2.35 14.17
CA PRO A 99 13.66 2.61 15.54
C PRO A 99 14.84 3.58 15.59
N LEU A 100 15.50 3.84 14.45
CA LEU A 100 16.65 4.74 14.37
C LEU A 100 16.25 6.21 14.15
N LYS A 101 14.97 6.51 13.88
CA LYS A 101 14.49 7.89 13.80
C LYS A 101 14.21 8.42 15.21
N SER A 102 14.78 9.57 15.53
CA SER A 102 14.53 10.29 16.79
C SER A 102 13.20 11.04 16.82
N GLN A 103 12.59 11.30 15.66
CA GLN A 103 11.34 12.05 15.56
C GLN A 103 10.15 11.18 15.96
N VAL A 104 9.39 11.65 16.95
CA VAL A 104 8.17 11.01 17.44
C VAL A 104 6.95 11.68 16.83
N TYR A 105 6.01 10.88 16.31
CA TYR A 105 4.70 11.38 15.91
C TYR A 105 3.83 11.61 17.14
N ILE A 106 3.61 12.89 17.48
CA ILE A 106 2.80 13.31 18.63
C ILE A 106 1.52 13.96 18.09
N ASP A 107 0.48 13.15 17.95
CA ASP A 107 -0.85 13.59 17.55
C ASP A 107 -1.91 12.74 18.28
N THR A 108 -3.14 13.26 18.33
CA THR A 108 -4.31 12.61 18.92
C THR A 108 -4.83 11.46 18.07
N ASN A 109 -4.75 11.59 16.74
CA ASN A 109 -5.16 10.51 15.84
C ASN A 109 -4.12 9.39 15.84
N LYS A 110 -4.55 8.17 16.15
CA LYS A 110 -3.71 6.95 16.15
C LYS A 110 -4.09 5.97 15.05
N ASP A 111 -5.05 6.34 14.21
CA ASP A 111 -5.62 5.53 13.15
C ASP A 111 -5.17 6.00 11.78
N TYR A 112 -5.02 5.05 10.87
CA TYR A 112 -4.77 5.32 9.46
C TYR A 112 -5.60 4.36 8.59
N SER A 113 -5.74 4.68 7.32
CA SER A 113 -6.68 3.99 6.41
C SER A 113 -6.01 2.88 5.60
N VAL A 114 -6.83 1.98 5.04
CA VAL A 114 -6.39 0.95 4.08
C VAL A 114 -5.66 1.57 2.89
N GLN A 115 -6.13 2.70 2.35
CA GLN A 115 -5.42 3.36 1.25
C GLN A 115 -4.01 3.85 1.64
N VAL A 116 -3.83 4.31 2.88
CA VAL A 116 -2.50 4.70 3.38
C VAL A 116 -1.63 3.48 3.63
N GLU A 117 -2.20 2.39 4.16
CA GLU A 117 -1.53 1.09 4.27
C GLU A 117 -1.00 0.62 2.92
N ALA A 118 -1.82 0.72 1.86
CA ALA A 118 -1.43 0.31 0.52
C ALA A 118 -0.17 1.05 0.02
N LEU A 119 -0.09 2.37 0.20
CA LEU A 119 1.11 3.14 -0.15
C LEU A 119 2.33 2.74 0.68
N PHE A 120 2.12 2.37 1.95
CA PHE A 120 3.17 1.93 2.85
C PHE A 120 3.71 0.54 2.44
N ILE A 121 2.84 -0.37 2.00
CA ILE A 121 3.23 -1.69 1.45
C ILE A 121 4.00 -1.52 0.13
N ILE A 122 3.60 -0.58 -0.75
CA ILE A 122 4.36 -0.30 -1.99
C ILE A 122 5.83 0.04 -1.66
N ASN A 123 6.07 0.81 -0.60
CA ASN A 123 7.44 1.12 -0.18
C ASN A 123 8.21 -0.14 0.23
N GLN A 124 7.57 -1.07 0.94
CA GLN A 124 8.16 -2.35 1.37
C GLN A 124 8.55 -3.24 0.17
N LEU A 125 7.70 -3.28 -0.86
CA LEU A 125 7.97 -4.02 -2.09
C LEU A 125 9.23 -3.50 -2.78
N ILE A 126 9.43 -2.19 -2.78
CA ILE A 126 10.42 -1.56 -3.65
C ILE A 126 11.73 -1.31 -2.91
N PHE A 127 11.70 -0.69 -1.75
CA PHE A 127 12.92 -0.28 -1.06
C PHE A 127 13.54 -1.41 -0.25
N GLU A 128 14.86 -1.38 -0.09
CA GLU A 128 15.59 -2.28 0.81
C GLU A 128 15.37 -1.88 2.28
N LYS A 129 15.27 -0.56 2.53
CA LYS A 129 15.01 0.03 3.84
C LYS A 129 13.76 0.90 3.79
N PRO A 130 12.56 0.30 3.63
CA PRO A 130 11.31 1.04 3.41
C PRO A 130 11.03 2.05 4.52
N PHE A 131 11.29 1.70 5.78
CA PHE A 131 10.96 2.57 6.91
C PHE A 131 11.93 3.75 7.11
N TYR A 132 13.05 3.79 6.39
CA TYR A 132 13.86 5.01 6.29
C TYR A 132 13.18 6.06 5.41
N TYR A 133 12.43 5.62 4.40
CA TYR A 133 11.66 6.48 3.51
C TYR A 133 10.28 6.85 4.10
N SER A 134 9.61 5.86 4.70
CA SER A 134 8.29 6.00 5.30
C SER A 134 8.28 5.43 6.72
N SER A 135 8.65 6.24 7.71
CA SER A 135 8.78 5.76 9.10
C SER A 135 7.45 5.57 9.79
N TYR A 136 6.48 6.43 9.49
CA TYR A 136 5.11 6.37 10.01
C TYR A 136 4.11 6.27 8.84
N PRO A 137 2.97 5.59 9.01
CA PRO A 137 1.86 5.59 8.06
C PRO A 137 1.07 6.91 8.13
N VAL A 138 1.79 8.04 8.02
CA VAL A 138 1.27 9.41 8.09
C VAL A 138 1.99 10.23 7.01
N LEU A 139 1.21 10.96 6.23
CA LEU A 139 1.72 11.88 5.23
C LEU A 139 1.60 13.32 5.73
N ALA A 140 2.56 14.15 5.35
CA ALA A 140 2.61 15.57 5.68
C ALA A 140 2.78 16.40 4.41
N ASN A 141 2.07 17.52 4.36
CA ASN A 141 2.34 18.58 3.40
C ASN A 141 3.67 19.25 3.75
N LYS A 142 4.54 19.46 2.74
CA LYS A 142 5.86 20.08 2.91
C LYS A 142 5.80 21.58 3.13
N ILE A 143 4.70 22.24 2.76
CA ILE A 143 4.54 23.70 2.79
C ILE A 143 4.01 24.14 4.16
N ASP A 144 2.83 23.65 4.55
CA ASP A 144 2.15 24.08 5.78
C ASP A 144 2.32 23.10 6.95
N GLY A 145 2.93 21.93 6.72
CA GLY A 145 3.14 20.91 7.75
C GLY A 145 1.89 20.14 8.16
N SER A 146 0.73 20.39 7.54
CA SER A 146 -0.50 19.65 7.80
C SER A 146 -0.32 18.16 7.54
N VAL A 147 -0.90 17.33 8.40
CA VAL A 147 -0.75 15.86 8.34
C VAL A 147 -2.08 15.17 8.03
N ALA A 148 -2.00 14.01 7.41
CA ALA A 148 -3.14 13.15 7.17
C ALA A 148 -2.75 11.67 7.21
N SER A 149 -3.65 10.83 7.72
CA SER A 149 -3.50 9.37 7.81
C SER A 149 -4.72 8.60 7.30
N ILE A 150 -5.87 9.26 7.11
CA ILE A 150 -7.14 8.63 6.69
C ILE A 150 -7.54 9.07 5.27
N SER A 151 -7.68 10.37 5.04
CA SER A 151 -8.20 10.94 3.80
C SER A 151 -7.79 12.41 3.66
N GLY A 152 -8.20 13.06 2.56
CA GLY A 152 -7.99 14.48 2.30
C GLY A 152 -6.89 14.76 1.28
N ALA A 153 -6.71 16.05 0.98
CA ALA A 153 -5.87 16.52 -0.13
C ALA A 153 -4.42 16.01 -0.07
N VAL A 154 -3.84 15.86 1.14
CA VAL A 154 -2.48 15.32 1.32
C VAL A 154 -2.39 13.86 0.85
N ILE A 155 -3.39 13.03 1.18
CA ILE A 155 -3.46 11.62 0.77
C ILE A 155 -3.71 11.52 -0.74
N GLU A 156 -4.63 12.33 -1.27
CA GLU A 156 -4.92 12.38 -2.70
C GLU A 156 -3.68 12.74 -3.53
N THR A 157 -2.96 13.78 -3.09
CA THR A 157 -1.70 14.21 -3.72
C THR A 157 -0.64 13.11 -3.69
N ALA A 158 -0.52 12.39 -2.57
CA ALA A 158 0.39 11.26 -2.46
C ALA A 158 0.00 10.15 -3.45
N PHE A 159 -1.26 9.73 -3.50
CA PHE A 159 -1.73 8.71 -4.44
C PHE A 159 -1.46 9.08 -5.89
N GLU A 160 -1.71 10.32 -6.28
CA GLU A 160 -1.40 10.78 -7.63
C GLU A 160 0.09 10.74 -7.95
N ALA A 161 0.93 11.11 -6.98
CA ALA A 161 2.38 11.02 -7.11
C ALA A 161 2.84 9.58 -7.30
N TYR A 162 2.32 8.65 -6.50
CA TYR A 162 2.57 7.22 -6.65
C TYR A 162 2.06 6.68 -8.01
N CYS A 163 0.91 7.10 -8.50
CA CYS A 163 0.40 6.74 -9.83
C CYS A 163 1.31 7.25 -10.96
N ARG A 164 1.79 8.50 -10.87
CA ARG A 164 2.77 9.04 -11.83
C ARG A 164 4.10 8.28 -11.77
N TRP A 165 4.55 7.97 -10.57
CA TRP A 165 5.75 7.19 -10.33
C TRP A 165 5.62 5.76 -10.86
N TYR A 166 4.48 5.10 -10.67
CA TYR A 166 4.17 3.79 -11.22
C TYR A 166 4.23 3.78 -12.75
N LYS A 167 3.68 4.80 -13.42
CA LYS A 167 3.82 4.96 -14.89
C LYS A 167 5.29 5.03 -15.32
N LYS A 168 6.14 5.76 -14.58
CA LYS A 168 7.59 5.80 -14.84
C LYS A 168 8.23 4.43 -14.61
N LEU A 169 7.87 3.78 -13.50
CA LEU A 169 8.38 2.47 -13.12
C LEU A 169 8.05 1.41 -14.17
N LYS A 170 6.83 1.38 -14.72
CA LYS A 170 6.48 0.51 -15.86
C LYS A 170 7.32 0.79 -17.10
N LYS A 171 7.64 2.07 -17.36
CA LYS A 171 8.36 2.49 -18.57
C LYS A 171 9.85 2.12 -18.53
N ILE A 172 10.52 2.33 -17.38
CA ILE A 172 11.98 2.17 -17.28
C ILE A 172 12.42 0.95 -16.45
N GLY A 173 11.48 0.30 -15.76
CA GLY A 173 11.72 -0.85 -14.90
C GLY A 173 12.19 -0.51 -13.48
N ILE A 174 11.95 -1.43 -12.55
CA ILE A 174 12.27 -1.27 -11.12
C ILE A 174 13.77 -1.02 -10.90
N LYS A 175 14.65 -1.77 -11.58
CA LYS A 175 16.11 -1.63 -11.43
C LYS A 175 16.58 -0.21 -11.74
N GLN A 176 16.04 0.43 -12.78
CA GLN A 176 16.41 1.79 -13.16
C GLN A 176 15.86 2.84 -12.20
N VAL A 177 14.62 2.68 -11.73
CA VAL A 177 14.04 3.56 -10.69
C VAL A 177 14.90 3.53 -9.43
N LYS A 178 15.34 2.34 -8.99
CA LYS A 178 16.24 2.16 -7.85
C LYS A 178 17.60 2.80 -8.07
N TYR A 179 18.24 2.50 -9.20
CA TYR A 179 19.57 3.05 -9.54
C TYR A 179 19.57 4.59 -9.55
N ARG A 180 18.53 5.19 -10.15
CA ARG A 180 18.36 6.63 -10.23
C ARG A 180 17.76 7.26 -8.97
N LYS A 181 17.44 6.46 -7.95
CA LYS A 181 16.81 6.88 -6.69
C LYS A 181 15.55 7.73 -6.89
N ILE A 182 14.74 7.39 -7.90
CA ILE A 182 13.50 8.12 -8.20
C ILE A 182 12.44 7.70 -7.18
N MET A 183 12.04 8.59 -6.29
CA MET A 183 11.10 8.28 -5.22
C MET A 183 9.65 8.62 -5.63
N PRO A 184 8.64 7.91 -5.07
CA PRO A 184 7.23 8.15 -5.40
C PRO A 184 6.77 9.59 -5.16
N LEU A 185 7.21 10.21 -4.06
CA LEU A 185 6.77 11.54 -3.65
C LEU A 185 7.67 12.69 -4.14
N ASP A 186 8.64 12.43 -5.03
CA ASP A 186 9.51 13.48 -5.57
C ASP A 186 8.70 14.55 -6.32
N GLY A 187 8.91 15.82 -5.94
CA GLY A 187 8.22 16.97 -6.54
C GLY A 187 6.72 17.07 -6.24
N SER A 188 6.17 16.23 -5.35
CA SER A 188 4.72 16.18 -5.08
C SER A 188 4.21 17.21 -4.06
N GLY A 189 5.10 17.91 -3.35
CA GLY A 189 4.71 18.76 -2.23
C GLY A 189 4.32 18.00 -0.94
N VAL A 190 4.30 16.66 -0.94
CA VAL A 190 4.04 15.85 0.26
C VAL A 190 5.22 14.93 0.59
N ARG A 191 5.30 14.48 1.84
CA ARG A 191 6.29 13.51 2.35
C ARG A 191 5.67 12.58 3.38
N TRP A 192 6.32 11.45 3.62
CA TRP A 192 6.07 10.69 4.85
C TRP A 192 6.59 11.48 6.06
N TYR A 193 5.93 11.29 7.20
CA TYR A 193 6.29 11.93 8.47
C TYR A 193 7.68 11.49 8.97
#